data_AF-A0A817QM42-F1
#
_entry.id   AF-A0A817QM42-F1
#
_cell.length_a   1.000
_cell.length_b   1.000
_cell.length_c   1.000
_cell.angle_alpha   90.00
_cell.angle_beta   90.00
_cell.angle_gamma   90.00
#
_symmetry.space_group_name_H-M   'P 1'
#
loop_
_entity.id
_entity.type
_entity.pdbx_description
1 polymer ?
#
loop_
_entity_poly.entity_id
_entity_poly.type
_entity_poly.pdbx_seq_one_letter_code
_entity_poly.pdbx_strand_id
1 'polypeptide(L)'
;MIIRVAGPEVETEYQKEYLHNPNSILISTLPGQLLCKRIFFLKWEPSKDESELRRSISDFMLTVVQSVKAHNYRSIAFPAIGCGEHNCSVNIVVETMVREIKRQLRNRKLSWTVKFVIEPEKQNVYDEFCTQIMVSDE
;
A
#
# COMPACT_ATOMS: atom_id res chain seq x y z
N MET A 1 13.94 2.38 4.00
CA MET A 1 13.58 3.75 3.56
C MET A 1 12.56 4.43 4.47
N ILE A 2 11.48 3.79 4.96
CA ILE A 2 10.54 4.44 5.91
C ILE A 2 11.02 4.44 7.37
N ILE A 3 11.63 3.33 7.83
CA ILE A 3 12.10 3.15 9.21
C ILE A 3 13.13 4.23 9.61
N ARG A 4 14.04 4.59 8.70
CA ARG A 4 15.05 5.63 8.94
C ARG A 4 14.44 6.98 9.31
N VAL A 5 13.32 7.35 8.69
CA VAL A 5 12.63 8.62 8.95
C VAL A 5 11.68 8.49 10.15
N ALA A 6 11.10 7.32 10.36
CA ALA A 6 10.18 7.08 11.47
C ALA A 6 10.89 6.97 12.82
N GLY A 7 12.17 6.60 12.85
CA GLY A 7 12.97 6.47 14.06
C GLY A 7 13.14 5.01 14.52
N PRO A 8 14.15 4.76 15.38
CA PRO A 8 14.52 3.40 15.83
C PRO A 8 13.42 2.70 16.65
N GLU A 9 12.48 3.44 17.23
CA GLU A 9 11.34 2.89 17.95
C GLU A 9 10.44 2.02 17.04
N VAL A 10 10.27 2.43 15.78
CA VAL A 10 9.46 1.70 14.80
C VAL A 10 10.15 0.40 14.39
N GLU A 11 11.48 0.42 14.26
CA GLU A 11 12.26 -0.79 13.98
C GLU A 11 12.14 -1.80 15.13
N THR A 12 12.23 -1.32 16.37
CA THR A 12 12.12 -2.14 17.57
C THR A 12 10.75 -2.80 17.67
N GLU A 13 9.67 -2.03 17.42
CA GLU A 13 8.31 -2.56 17.42
C GLU A 13 8.10 -3.57 16.27
N TYR A 14 8.57 -3.24 15.07
CA TYR A 14 8.50 -4.14 13.92
C TYR A 14 9.17 -5.49 14.22
N GLN A 15 10.39 -5.47 14.76
CA GLN A 15 11.12 -6.69 15.09
C GLN A 15 10.40 -7.52 16.16
N LYS A 16 9.84 -6.86 17.19
CA LYS A 16 9.05 -7.54 18.22
C LYS A 16 7.82 -8.25 17.63
N GLU A 17 7.05 -7.56 16.80
CA GLU A 17 5.87 -8.13 16.14
C GLU A 17 6.24 -9.25 15.15
N TYR A 18 7.35 -9.08 14.42
CA TYR A 18 7.89 -10.09 13.53
C TYR A 18 8.30 -11.36 14.30
N LEU A 19 8.99 -11.23 15.43
CA LEU A 19 9.39 -12.37 16.26
C LEU A 19 8.19 -13.07 16.91
N HIS A 20 7.15 -12.31 17.26
CA HIS A 20 5.91 -12.87 17.81
C HIS A 20 5.15 -13.70 16.76
N ASN A 21 5.07 -13.22 15.52
CA ASN A 21 4.47 -13.96 14.41
C ASN A 21 5.23 -13.77 13.09
N PRO A 22 6.24 -14.61 12.81
CA PRO A 22 7.05 -14.52 11.60
C PRO A 22 6.26 -14.78 10.31
N ASN A 23 5.11 -15.43 10.41
CA ASN A 23 4.25 -15.74 9.26
C ASN A 23 3.20 -14.64 9.00
N SER A 24 3.14 -13.60 9.83
CA SER A 24 2.22 -12.49 9.57
C SER A 24 2.58 -11.78 8.27
N ILE A 25 1.60 -11.66 7.37
CA ILE A 25 1.70 -10.92 6.11
C ILE A 25 1.66 -9.40 6.32
N LEU A 26 1.11 -8.95 7.46
CA LEU A 26 0.95 -7.55 7.81
C LEU A 26 1.43 -7.33 9.25
N ILE A 27 2.39 -6.45 9.42
CA ILE A 27 2.86 -5.96 10.72
C ILE A 27 2.43 -4.51 10.85
N SER A 28 1.83 -4.16 11.98
CA SER A 28 1.38 -2.79 12.26
C SER A 28 2.19 -2.22 13.42
N THR A 29 2.64 -0.99 13.26
CA THR A 29 3.46 -0.29 14.26
C THR A 29 2.95 1.14 14.48
N LEU A 30 3.35 1.75 15.59
CA LEU A 30 3.23 3.17 15.84
C LEU A 30 4.02 4.00 14.80
N PRO A 31 3.68 5.28 14.61
CA PRO A 31 4.24 6.09 13.54
C PRO A 31 5.67 6.60 13.80
N GLY A 32 6.15 6.50 15.04
CA GLY A 32 7.38 7.17 15.48
C GLY A 32 7.32 8.66 15.19
N GLN A 33 8.29 9.17 14.45
CA GLN A 33 8.41 10.58 14.04
C GLN A 33 7.55 10.97 12.84
N LEU A 34 6.85 10.02 12.19
CA LEU A 34 6.01 10.33 11.03
C LEU A 34 4.69 10.97 11.44
N LEU A 35 4.19 11.89 10.60
CA LEU A 35 2.89 12.54 10.76
C LEU A 35 1.74 11.64 10.27
N CYS A 36 1.63 10.44 10.81
CA CYS A 36 0.52 9.53 10.62
C CYS A 36 0.12 8.87 11.94
N LYS A 37 -0.90 8.01 11.94
CA LYS A 37 -1.37 7.32 13.17
C LYS A 37 -0.79 5.92 13.34
N ARG A 38 -0.36 5.30 12.24
CA ARG A 38 0.11 3.92 12.18
C ARG A 38 0.85 3.66 10.88
N ILE A 39 1.81 2.76 10.91
CA ILE A 39 2.51 2.25 9.73
C ILE A 39 2.13 0.78 9.56
N PHE A 40 1.83 0.41 8.32
CA PHE A 40 1.48 -0.95 7.92
C PHE A 40 2.60 -1.49 7.03
N PHE A 41 3.38 -2.42 7.57
CA PHE A 41 4.44 -3.13 6.85
C PHE A 41 3.87 -4.43 6.29
N LEU A 42 3.90 -4.60 4.98
CA LEU A 42 3.44 -5.81 4.33
C LEU A 42 4.60 -6.62 3.78
N LYS A 43 4.55 -7.92 4.02
CA LYS A 43 5.41 -8.88 3.35
C LYS A 43 4.78 -9.17 2.01
N TRP A 44 5.47 -8.79 0.95
CA TRP A 44 4.99 -8.95 -0.41
C TRP A 44 6.16 -9.28 -1.31
N GLU A 45 6.00 -10.31 -2.11
CA GLU A 45 6.93 -10.74 -3.14
C GLU A 45 6.17 -10.82 -4.46
N PRO A 46 6.48 -9.96 -5.44
CA PRO A 46 5.75 -9.94 -6.70
C PRO A 46 6.09 -11.15 -7.56
N SER A 47 5.06 -11.75 -8.15
CA SER A 47 5.23 -12.76 -9.20
C SER A 47 5.58 -12.11 -10.54
N LYS A 48 6.32 -12.84 -11.39
CA LYS A 48 6.51 -12.48 -12.80
C LYS A 48 5.30 -12.81 -13.66
N ASP A 49 4.46 -13.75 -13.21
CA ASP A 49 3.18 -14.03 -13.85
C ASP A 49 2.22 -12.86 -13.58
N GLU A 50 1.64 -12.31 -14.63
CA GLU A 50 0.78 -11.12 -14.52
C GLU A 50 -0.50 -11.38 -13.73
N SER A 51 -1.08 -12.58 -13.85
CA SER A 51 -2.32 -12.93 -13.14
C SER A 51 -2.07 -13.04 -11.65
N GLU A 52 -1.00 -13.73 -11.26
CA GLU A 52 -0.57 -13.83 -9.87
C GLU A 52 -0.11 -12.49 -9.29
N LEU A 53 0.56 -11.65 -10.09
CA LEU A 53 0.91 -10.29 -9.69
C LEU A 53 -0.36 -9.50 -9.35
N ARG A 54 -1.35 -9.45 -10.26
CA ARG A 54 -2.61 -8.74 -10.04
C ARG A 54 -3.36 -9.26 -8.82
N ARG A 55 -3.41 -10.59 -8.65
CA ARG A 55 -4.02 -11.24 -7.48
C ARG A 55 -3.34 -10.81 -6.19
N SER A 56 -2.01 -10.91 -6.12
CA SER A 56 -1.24 -10.55 -4.93
C SER A 56 -1.43 -9.08 -4.52
N ILE A 57 -1.49 -8.16 -5.49
CA ILE A 57 -1.77 -6.73 -5.25
C ILE A 57 -3.19 -6.54 -4.73
N SER A 58 -4.17 -7.25 -5.29
CA SER A 58 -5.57 -7.16 -4.87
C SER A 58 -5.76 -7.64 -3.44
N ASP A 59 -5.14 -8.78 -3.10
CA ASP A 59 -5.16 -9.35 -1.75
C ASP A 59 -4.49 -8.40 -0.75
N PHE A 60 -3.32 -7.86 -1.11
CA PHE A 60 -2.62 -6.84 -0.33
C PHE A 60 -3.50 -5.61 -0.05
N MET A 61 -4.14 -5.04 -1.09
CA MET A 61 -4.99 -3.85 -0.95
C MET A 61 -6.19 -4.15 -0.05
N LEU A 62 -6.79 -5.34 -0.19
CA LEU A 62 -7.90 -5.77 0.65
C LEU A 62 -7.48 -5.91 2.12
N THR A 63 -6.35 -6.56 2.41
CA THR A 63 -5.82 -6.71 3.76
C THR A 63 -5.62 -5.34 4.42
N VAL A 64 -5.01 -4.40 3.71
CA VAL A 64 -4.77 -3.04 4.22
C VAL A 64 -6.08 -2.30 4.49
N VAL A 65 -7.04 -2.34 3.56
CA VAL A 65 -8.36 -1.71 3.76
C VAL A 65 -9.07 -2.27 4.98
N GLN A 66 -9.02 -3.59 5.20
CA GLN A 66 -9.59 -4.21 6.39
C GLN A 66 -8.93 -3.69 7.67
N SER A 67 -7.60 -3.56 7.68
CA SER A 67 -6.86 -3.04 8.83
C SER A 67 -7.15 -1.56 9.10
N VAL A 68 -7.20 -0.71 8.08
CA VAL A 68 -7.57 0.71 8.22
C VAL A 68 -8.97 0.85 8.81
N LYS A 69 -9.91 0.01 8.37
CA LYS A 69 -11.28 -0.02 8.88
C LYS A 69 -11.33 -0.48 10.33
N ALA A 70 -10.62 -1.55 10.68
CA ALA A 70 -10.57 -2.07 12.06
C ALA A 70 -10.06 -1.03 13.06
N HIS A 71 -9.16 -0.14 12.62
CA HIS A 71 -8.64 0.96 13.43
C HIS A 71 -9.48 2.26 13.35
N ASN A 72 -10.62 2.25 12.64
CA ASN A 72 -11.49 3.41 12.42
C ASN A 72 -10.78 4.63 11.79
N TYR A 73 -9.77 4.38 10.96
CA TYR A 73 -9.10 5.43 10.20
C TYR A 73 -9.91 5.81 8.95
N ARG A 74 -9.77 7.06 8.51
CA ARG A 74 -10.47 7.62 7.34
C ARG A 74 -9.55 8.06 6.22
N SER A 75 -8.24 7.87 6.38
CA SER A 75 -7.25 8.23 5.38
C SER A 75 -6.12 7.22 5.36
N ILE A 76 -5.62 6.93 4.16
CA ILE A 76 -4.46 6.07 3.96
C ILE A 76 -3.57 6.61 2.84
N ALA A 77 -2.27 6.45 3.00
CA ALA A 77 -1.28 6.72 1.96
C ALA A 77 -0.59 5.42 1.55
N PHE A 78 -0.57 5.13 0.25
CA PHE A 78 0.16 4.02 -0.35
C PHE A 78 1.38 4.57 -1.10
N PRO A 79 2.58 4.00 -0.94
CA PRO A 79 3.68 4.28 -1.86
C PRO A 79 3.41 3.67 -3.25
N ALA A 80 4.23 4.01 -4.24
CA ALA A 80 4.25 3.35 -5.55
C ALA A 80 4.84 1.93 -5.46
N ILE A 81 4.13 1.02 -4.79
CA ILE A 81 4.57 -0.35 -4.48
C ILE A 81 4.85 -1.12 -5.78
N GLY A 82 5.97 -1.82 -5.87
CA GLY A 82 6.32 -2.63 -7.06
C GLY A 82 6.91 -1.85 -8.23
N CYS A 83 6.71 -0.53 -8.30
CA CYS A 83 7.28 0.37 -9.33
C CYS A 83 8.73 0.79 -9.03
N GLY A 84 9.51 -0.10 -8.43
CA GLY A 84 10.90 0.13 -8.00
C GLY A 84 11.77 -1.07 -8.34
N GLU A 85 12.58 -1.53 -7.37
CA GLU A 85 13.57 -2.60 -7.54
C GLU A 85 13.00 -3.95 -8.00
N HIS A 86 11.68 -4.13 -7.92
CA HIS A 86 11.01 -5.37 -8.34
C HIS A 86 10.74 -5.47 -9.85
N ASN A 87 11.03 -4.43 -10.64
CA ASN A 87 10.82 -4.39 -12.10
C ASN A 87 9.41 -4.84 -12.56
N CYS A 88 8.39 -4.63 -11.72
CA CYS A 88 7.02 -4.92 -12.12
C CYS A 88 6.55 -3.96 -13.21
N SER A 89 5.63 -4.41 -14.06
CA SER A 89 4.97 -3.53 -15.03
C SER A 89 4.19 -2.44 -14.28
N VAL A 90 4.61 -1.18 -14.46
CA VAL A 90 3.99 -0.01 -13.82
C VAL A 90 2.50 0.05 -14.13
N ASN A 91 2.12 -0.16 -15.39
CA ASN A 91 0.71 -0.16 -15.79
C ASN A 91 -0.11 -1.22 -15.03
N ILE A 92 0.36 -2.47 -14.98
CA ILE A 92 -0.34 -3.56 -14.29
C ILE A 92 -0.51 -3.25 -12.80
N VAL A 93 0.55 -2.78 -12.15
CA VAL A 93 0.54 -2.44 -10.74
C VAL A 93 -0.45 -1.32 -10.45
N VAL A 94 -0.30 -0.19 -11.15
CA VAL A 94 -1.08 1.02 -10.90
C VAL A 94 -2.55 0.80 -11.21
N GLU A 95 -2.85 0.20 -12.36
CA GLU A 95 -4.22 -0.14 -12.75
C GLU A 95 -4.87 -1.04 -11.70
N THR A 96 -4.17 -2.08 -11.23
CA THR A 96 -4.72 -3.01 -10.23
C THR A 96 -4.94 -2.32 -8.89
N MET A 97 -3.98 -1.53 -8.40
CA MET A 97 -4.12 -0.78 -7.14
C MET A 97 -5.29 0.19 -7.18
N VAL A 98 -5.40 0.99 -8.25
CA VAL A 98 -6.46 1.99 -8.40
C VAL A 98 -7.82 1.33 -8.56
N ARG A 99 -7.93 0.29 -9.40
CA ARG A 99 -9.17 -0.47 -9.59
C ARG A 99 -9.64 -1.08 -8.28
N GLU A 100 -8.74 -1.72 -7.53
CA GLU A 100 -9.09 -2.39 -6.28
C GLU A 100 -9.54 -1.40 -5.23
N ILE A 101 -8.83 -0.28 -5.05
CA ILE A 101 -9.23 0.70 -4.03
C ILE A 101 -10.56 1.37 -4.40
N LYS A 102 -10.79 1.73 -5.67
CA LYS A 102 -12.08 2.27 -6.15
C LYS A 102 -13.20 1.28 -5.85
N ARG A 103 -13.00 -0.02 -6.14
CA ARG A 103 -13.94 -1.10 -5.83
C ARG A 103 -14.26 -1.18 -4.34
N GLN A 104 -13.24 -1.17 -3.48
CA GLN A 104 -13.44 -1.24 -2.02
C GLN A 104 -14.18 -0.02 -1.48
N LEU A 105 -13.83 1.19 -1.93
CA LEU A 105 -14.48 2.43 -1.51
C LEU A 105 -15.96 2.44 -1.90
N ARG A 106 -16.28 2.06 -3.15
CA ARG A 106 -17.65 2.01 -3.67
C ARG A 106 -18.49 0.94 -2.97
N ASN A 107 -18.03 -0.32 -2.97
CA ASN A 107 -18.79 -1.45 -2.45
C ASN A 107 -19.11 -1.31 -0.97
N ARG A 108 -18.20 -0.69 -0.21
CA ARG A 108 -18.35 -0.50 1.24
C ARG A 108 -18.88 0.89 1.62
N LYS A 109 -19.16 1.76 0.63
CA LYS A 109 -19.60 3.16 0.81
C LYS A 109 -18.69 3.94 1.76
N LEU A 110 -17.38 3.81 1.59
CA LEU A 110 -16.37 4.45 2.44
C LEU A 110 -16.06 5.85 1.93
N SER A 111 -16.23 6.86 2.80
CA SER A 111 -15.80 8.25 2.53
C SER A 111 -14.35 8.47 2.99
N TRP A 112 -13.40 7.70 2.46
CA TRP A 112 -12.00 7.79 2.83
C TRP A 112 -11.18 8.65 1.89
N THR A 113 -10.11 9.24 2.40
CA THR A 113 -9.07 9.88 1.59
C THR A 113 -7.94 8.89 1.31
N VAL A 114 -7.76 8.51 0.05
CA VAL A 114 -6.64 7.67 -0.39
C VAL A 114 -5.62 8.54 -1.09
N LYS A 115 -4.35 8.44 -0.69
CA LYS A 115 -3.23 9.14 -1.32
C LYS A 115 -2.25 8.11 -1.90
N PHE A 116 -1.79 8.33 -3.12
CA PHE A 116 -0.64 7.61 -3.66
C PHE A 116 0.57 8.54 -3.59
N VAL A 117 1.64 8.07 -2.95
CA VAL A 117 2.86 8.85 -2.71
C VAL A 117 3.94 8.35 -3.66
N ILE A 118 4.31 9.22 -4.59
CA ILE A 118 5.26 8.92 -5.67
C ILE A 118 6.52 9.76 -5.44
N GLU A 119 7.69 9.15 -5.64
CA GLU A 119 8.96 9.86 -5.60
C GLU A 119 9.05 10.84 -6.78
N PRO A 120 9.54 12.08 -6.58
CA PRO A 120 9.56 13.10 -7.64
C PRO A 120 10.27 12.68 -8.93
N GLU A 121 11.26 11.79 -8.84
CA GLU A 121 12.04 11.32 -9.99
C GLU A 121 11.29 10.26 -10.85
N LYS A 122 10.18 9.70 -10.36
CA LYS A 122 9.42 8.64 -11.03
C LYS A 122 8.22 9.19 -11.80
N GLN A 123 8.49 10.09 -12.75
CA GLN A 123 7.44 10.77 -13.53
C GLN A 123 6.52 9.80 -14.28
N ASN A 124 7.07 8.77 -14.91
CA ASN A 124 6.28 7.75 -15.61
C ASN A 124 5.27 7.04 -14.70
N VAL A 125 5.62 6.81 -13.43
CA VAL A 125 4.73 6.20 -12.44
C VAL A 125 3.65 7.19 -12.01
N TYR A 126 4.03 8.45 -11.80
CA TYR A 126 3.08 9.52 -11.49
C TYR A 126 2.02 9.68 -12.61
N ASP A 127 2.46 9.75 -13.86
CA ASP A 127 1.58 9.92 -15.02
C ASP A 127 0.58 8.76 -15.15
N GLU A 128 1.04 7.53 -14.90
CA GLU A 128 0.17 6.35 -14.90
C GLU A 128 -0.87 6.43 -13.78
N PHE A 129 -0.49 6.82 -12.56
CA PHE A 129 -1.46 7.02 -11.47
C PHE A 129 -2.49 8.09 -11.83
N CYS A 130 -2.06 9.22 -12.36
CA CYS A 130 -2.96 10.27 -12.83
C CYS A 130 -3.94 9.73 -13.87
N THR A 131 -3.44 9.00 -14.87
CA THR A 131 -4.26 8.40 -15.92
C THR A 131 -5.32 7.45 -15.32
N GLN A 132 -4.89 6.46 -14.54
CA GLN A 132 -5.81 5.44 -13.97
C GLN A 132 -6.81 6.03 -12.96
N ILE A 133 -6.44 7.08 -12.23
CA ILE A 133 -7.36 7.76 -11.31
C ILE A 133 -8.44 8.53 -12.09
N MET A 134 -8.08 9.21 -13.18
CA MET A 134 -8.99 10.00 -13.99
C MET A 134 -9.93 9.16 -14.87
N VAL A 135 -9.53 7.93 -15.22
CA VAL A 135 -10.43 6.99 -15.92
C VAL A 135 -11.66 6.76 -15.04
N SER A 136 -12.83 7.15 -15.57
CA SER A 136 -14.11 6.91 -14.92
C SER A 136 -14.43 5.43 -14.98
N ASP A 137 -15.00 4.88 -13.91
CA ASP A 137 -15.48 3.50 -13.93
C ASP A 137 -16.68 3.42 -14.90
N GLU A 138 -16.54 2.65 -15.98
CA GLU A 138 -17.64 2.28 -16.88
C GLU A 138 -18.76 1.54 -16.14
#